data_AF-D8LUC3-F1
#
_entry.id   AF-D8LUC3-F1
#
_cell.length_a   1.000
_cell.length_b   1.000
_cell.length_c   1.000
_cell.angle_alpha   90.00
_cell.angle_beta   90.00
_cell.angle_gamma   90.00
#
_symmetry.space_group_name_H-M   'P 1'
#
loop_
_entity.id
_entity.type
_entity.pdbx_description
1 polymer ?
#
loop_
_entity_poly.entity_id
_entity_poly.type
_entity_poly.pdbx_seq_one_letter_code
_entity_poly.pdbx_strand_id
1 'polypeptide(L)'
;MPAADRKNKDKIEAAIDAFCDQRLSSRDDKMCYYFLPIKKTISHPFSTGMPKLKVCQRLKASNAEVCEIKYPIKVDKENMDYNKLRVKQLKGILADRGVDCDGCLEKSDYVARCKATEHLEL
;
A
#
# COMPACT_ATOMS: atom_id res chain seq x y z
N MET A 1 14.06 9.14 2.71
CA MET A 1 15.36 8.60 3.15
C MET A 1 16.38 8.59 2.00
N PRO A 2 17.54 9.24 2.17
CA PRO A 2 18.64 9.30 1.20
C PRO A 2 19.18 7.91 0.81
N ALA A 3 19.77 7.78 -0.38
CA ALA A 3 20.28 6.51 -0.90
C ALA A 3 21.41 5.90 -0.06
N ALA A 4 22.28 6.74 0.51
CA ALA A 4 23.39 6.30 1.37
C ALA A 4 22.91 5.65 2.67
N ASP A 5 21.77 6.11 3.20
CA ASP A 5 21.26 5.63 4.47
C ASP A 5 20.59 4.25 4.34
N ARG A 6 20.17 3.87 3.12
CA ARG A 6 19.43 2.60 2.86
C ARG A 6 20.26 1.35 3.13
N LYS A 7 21.57 1.52 3.34
CA LYS A 7 22.50 0.45 3.70
C LYS A 7 22.82 0.42 5.20
N ASN A 8 22.41 1.44 5.95
CA ASN A 8 22.70 1.54 7.38
C ASN A 8 21.53 1.02 8.21
N LYS A 9 21.77 -0.07 8.95
CA LYS A 9 20.76 -0.79 9.72
C LYS A 9 20.05 0.10 10.74
N ASP A 10 20.84 0.90 11.46
CA ASP A 10 20.36 1.80 12.51
C ASP A 10 19.42 2.88 11.96
N LYS A 11 19.79 3.45 10.81
CA LYS A 11 18.95 4.45 10.12
C LYS A 11 17.66 3.86 9.56
N ILE A 12 17.69 2.60 9.13
CA ILE A 12 16.48 1.90 8.67
C ILE A 12 15.55 1.63 9.85
N GLU A 13 16.09 1.18 10.99
CA GLU A 13 15.32 0.97 12.21
C GLU A 13 14.70 2.27 12.72
N ALA A 14 15.49 3.34 12.79
CA ALA A 14 15.02 4.68 13.17
C ALA A 14 13.95 5.21 12.21
N ALA A 15 14.07 4.94 10.90
CA ALA A 15 13.06 5.32 9.93
C ALA A 15 11.73 4.55 10.12
N ILE A 16 11.79 3.28 10.51
CA ILE A 16 10.58 2.50 10.86
C ILE A 16 9.94 3.06 12.13
N ASP A 17 10.74 3.39 13.14
CA ASP A 17 10.29 3.99 14.39
C ASP A 17 9.59 5.33 14.14
N ALA A 18 10.25 6.25 13.44
CA ALA A 18 9.70 7.55 13.07
C ALA A 18 8.47 7.45 12.16
N PHE A 19 8.39 6.41 11.33
CA PHE A 19 7.18 6.13 10.55
C PHE A 19 6.01 5.71 11.44
N CYS A 20 6.28 4.88 12.46
CA CYS A 20 5.23 4.36 13.34
C CYS A 20 4.84 5.28 14.49
N ASP A 21 5.67 6.27 14.83
CA ASP A 21 5.40 7.25 15.89
C ASP A 21 4.47 8.40 15.44
N GLN A 22 4.31 8.60 14.12
CA GLN A 22 3.44 9.65 13.60
C GLN A 22 1.95 9.26 13.66
N ARG A 23 1.06 10.24 13.46
CA ARG A 23 -0.39 10.01 13.41
C ARG A 23 -0.76 9.29 12.11
N LEU A 24 -0.87 7.97 12.19
CA LEU A 24 -1.07 7.07 11.05
C LEU A 24 -2.57 6.78 10.75
N SER A 25 -2.84 6.30 9.54
CA SER A 25 -4.13 5.67 9.22
C SER A 25 -4.24 4.32 9.92
N SER A 26 -5.45 3.84 10.20
CA SER A 26 -5.68 2.52 10.84
C SER A 26 -5.00 1.35 10.11
N ARG A 27 -4.71 1.48 8.81
CA ARG A 27 -3.97 0.47 8.03
C ARG A 27 -2.46 0.51 8.32
N ASP A 28 -1.89 1.71 8.38
CA ASP A 28 -0.47 1.90 8.69
C ASP A 28 -0.19 1.59 10.16
N ASP A 29 -1.12 1.91 11.06
CA ASP A 29 -1.08 1.50 12.47
C ASP A 29 -1.06 -0.03 12.60
N LYS A 30 -1.97 -0.73 11.89
CA LYS A 30 -1.94 -2.19 11.80
C LYS A 30 -0.62 -2.70 11.22
N MET A 31 -0.03 -2.03 10.24
CA MET A 31 1.29 -2.39 9.71
C MET A 31 2.38 -2.24 10.77
N CYS A 32 2.38 -1.14 11.53
CA CYS A 32 3.32 -0.89 12.60
C CYS A 32 3.26 -1.94 13.71
N TYR A 33 2.06 -2.42 14.06
CA TYR A 33 1.88 -3.53 15.00
C TYR A 33 2.71 -4.78 14.61
N TYR A 34 2.77 -5.12 13.32
CA TYR A 34 3.56 -6.26 12.84
C TYR A 34 5.03 -5.92 12.58
N PHE A 35 5.34 -4.70 12.13
CA PHE A 35 6.69 -4.32 11.68
C PHE A 35 7.63 -3.94 12.83
N LEU A 36 7.13 -3.25 13.86
CA LEU A 36 7.93 -2.83 15.01
C LEU A 36 8.66 -3.99 15.72
N PRO A 37 8.02 -5.14 16.04
CA PRO A 37 8.72 -6.23 16.73
C PRO A 37 9.80 -6.89 15.85
N ILE A 38 9.66 -6.83 14.52
CA ILE A 38 10.58 -7.48 13.57
C ILE A 38 11.47 -6.49 12.82
N LYS A 39 11.55 -5.22 13.26
CA LYS A 39 12.27 -4.15 12.55
C LYS A 39 13.75 -4.49 12.27
N LYS A 40 14.40 -5.24 13.17
CA LYS A 40 15.76 -5.77 13.00
C LYS A 40 15.88 -6.79 11.85
N THR A 41 14.88 -7.67 11.73
CA THR A 41 14.78 -8.68 10.67
C THR A 41 14.51 -8.04 9.31
N ILE A 42 13.86 -6.88 9.30
CA ILE A 42 13.60 -6.07 8.11
C ILE A 42 14.84 -5.24 7.73
N SER A 43 15.47 -4.56 8.70
CA SER A 43 16.59 -3.66 8.45
C SER A 43 17.84 -4.39 7.95
N HIS A 44 18.14 -5.56 8.51
CA HIS A 44 19.32 -6.34 8.14
C HIS A 44 19.41 -6.69 6.64
N PRO A 45 18.39 -7.29 5.98
CA PRO A 45 18.47 -7.58 4.55
C PRO A 45 18.51 -6.31 3.69
N PHE A 46 17.91 -5.20 4.12
CA PHE A 46 18.07 -3.94 3.41
C PHE A 46 19.51 -3.41 3.50
N SER A 47 20.17 -3.55 4.65
CA SER A 47 21.59 -3.18 4.83
C SER A 47 22.54 -3.95 3.91
N THR A 48 22.22 -5.20 3.58
CA THR A 48 23.01 -6.03 2.66
C THR A 48 22.66 -5.83 1.18
N GLY A 49 21.77 -4.88 0.86
CA GLY A 49 21.38 -4.57 -0.51
C GLY A 49 20.31 -5.49 -1.09
N MET A 50 19.60 -6.27 -0.26
CA MET A 50 18.48 -7.09 -0.72
C MET A 50 17.36 -6.20 -1.27
N PRO A 51 16.81 -6.51 -2.47
CA PRO A 51 15.72 -5.73 -3.03
C PRO A 51 14.43 -5.90 -2.22
N LYS A 52 13.63 -4.84 -2.16
CA LYS A 52 12.33 -4.77 -1.45
C LYS A 52 11.43 -5.98 -1.68
N LEU A 53 11.34 -6.48 -2.91
CA LEU A 53 10.49 -7.61 -3.27
C LEU A 53 10.91 -8.90 -2.55
N LYS A 54 12.22 -9.17 -2.47
CA LYS A 54 12.75 -10.36 -1.78
C LYS A 54 12.57 -10.24 -0.26
N VAL A 55 12.71 -9.04 0.29
CA VAL A 55 12.40 -8.79 1.71
C VAL A 55 10.94 -9.10 2.00
N CYS A 56 10.00 -8.62 1.17
CA CYS A 56 8.58 -8.94 1.32
C CYS A 56 8.29 -10.44 1.19
N GLN A 57 8.93 -11.16 0.27
CA GLN A 57 8.79 -12.61 0.15
C GLN A 57 9.26 -13.34 1.42
N ARG A 58 10.37 -12.88 2.02
CA ARG A 58 10.88 -13.43 3.28
C ARG A 58 9.94 -13.15 4.46
N LEU A 59 9.40 -11.93 4.52
CA LEU A 59 8.42 -11.55 5.54
C LEU A 59 7.14 -12.39 5.42
N LYS A 60 6.66 -12.63 4.19
CA LYS A 60 5.51 -13.51 3.93
C LYS A 60 5.75 -14.94 4.45
N ALA A 61 6.97 -15.47 4.31
CA ALA A 61 7.31 -16.81 4.78
C ALA A 61 7.38 -16.89 6.31
N SER A 62 7.75 -15.79 6.99
CA SER A 62 7.78 -15.72 8.45
C SER A 62 6.37 -15.53 9.01
N ASN A 63 5.67 -14.47 8.57
CA ASN A 63 4.39 -14.04 9.10
C ASN A 63 3.47 -13.69 7.93
N ALA A 64 2.60 -14.61 7.53
CA ALA A 64 1.72 -14.42 6.37
C ALA A 64 0.71 -13.27 6.56
N GLU A 65 0.34 -12.95 7.80
CA GLU A 65 -0.57 -11.85 8.17
C GLU A 65 -0.10 -10.48 7.65
N VAL A 66 1.22 -10.29 7.53
CA VAL A 66 1.81 -9.05 6.99
C VAL A 66 1.35 -8.77 5.56
N CYS A 67 1.02 -9.82 4.81
CA CYS A 67 0.54 -9.73 3.42
C CYS A 67 -0.98 -9.52 3.33
N GLU A 68 -1.70 -9.58 4.45
CA GLU A 68 -3.15 -9.31 4.50
C GLU A 68 -3.45 -7.81 4.57
N ILE A 69 -2.45 -7.00 4.90
CA ILE A 69 -2.52 -5.54 4.87
C ILE A 69 -2.55 -5.09 3.41
N LYS A 70 -3.76 -4.94 2.88
CA LYS A 70 -4.00 -4.46 1.52
C LYS A 70 -4.19 -2.95 1.56
N TYR A 71 -3.23 -2.24 1.01
CA TYR A 71 -3.40 -0.83 0.71
C TYR A 71 -4.34 -0.69 -0.49
N PRO A 72 -5.26 0.28 -0.48
CA PRO A 72 -5.97 0.64 -1.69
C PRO A 72 -4.94 1.03 -2.74
N ILE A 73 -5.24 0.71 -4.00
CA ILE A 73 -4.40 1.10 -5.12
C ILE A 73 -4.33 2.63 -5.06
N LYS A 74 -3.13 3.20 -4.81
CA LYS A 74 -2.94 4.65 -4.91
C LYS A 74 -3.36 5.03 -6.33
N VAL A 75 -4.49 5.74 -6.41
CA VAL A 75 -5.01 6.26 -7.65
C VAL A 75 -4.15 7.48 -7.96
N ASP A 76 -3.09 7.30 -8.76
CA ASP A 76 -2.26 8.42 -9.22
C ASP A 76 -3.14 9.39 -10.04
N LYS A 77 -3.56 10.49 -9.39
CA LYS A 77 -4.52 11.50 -9.87
C LYS A 77 -4.14 12.14 -11.21
N GLU A 78 -2.88 12.13 -11.61
CA GLU A 78 -2.44 12.92 -12.76
C GLU A 78 -2.48 12.18 -14.11
N ASN A 79 -2.69 10.86 -14.14
CA ASN A 79 -2.71 10.10 -15.41
C ASN A 79 -3.46 8.75 -15.32
N MET A 80 -4.46 8.64 -14.43
CA MET A 80 -5.20 7.39 -14.31
C MET A 80 -6.21 7.20 -15.45
N ASP A 81 -5.79 6.39 -16.41
CA ASP A 81 -6.66 5.92 -17.48
C ASP A 81 -7.52 4.76 -16.96
N TYR A 82 -8.71 5.05 -16.43
CA TYR A 82 -9.66 4.05 -15.92
C TYR A 82 -9.97 2.94 -16.96
N ASN A 83 -9.83 3.22 -18.26
CA ASN A 83 -9.96 2.21 -19.31
C ASN A 83 -8.89 1.11 -19.24
N LYS A 84 -7.70 1.38 -18.68
CA LYS A 84 -6.62 0.40 -18.53
C LYS A 84 -6.80 -0.51 -17.32
N LEU A 85 -7.69 -0.17 -16.40
CA LEU A 85 -7.96 -0.97 -15.20
C LEU A 85 -8.89 -2.14 -15.49
N ARG A 86 -8.75 -3.22 -14.72
CA ARG A 86 -9.72 -4.33 -14.74
C ARG A 86 -10.96 -3.97 -13.92
N VAL A 87 -12.12 -4.56 -14.25
CA VAL A 87 -13.39 -4.35 -13.52
C VAL A 87 -13.24 -4.55 -12.01
N LYS A 88 -12.44 -5.55 -11.58
CA LYS A 88 -12.15 -5.77 -10.15
C LYS A 88 -11.46 -4.58 -9.47
N GLN A 89 -10.57 -3.89 -10.18
CA GLN A 89 -9.89 -2.70 -9.66
C GLN A 89 -10.85 -1.50 -9.64
N LEU A 90 -11.67 -1.33 -10.67
CA LEU A 90 -12.70 -0.28 -10.73
C LEU A 90 -13.72 -0.43 -9.58
N LYS A 91 -14.19 -1.66 -9.31
CA LYS A 91 -15.02 -1.95 -8.13
C LYS A 91 -14.32 -1.62 -6.82
N GLY A 92 -13.02 -1.89 -6.72
CA GLY A 92 -12.23 -1.53 -5.54
C GLY A 92 -12.15 -0.03 -5.30
N ILE A 93 -12.00 0.77 -6.37
CA ILE A 93 -11.99 2.23 -6.31
C ILE A 93 -13.36 2.76 -5.85
N LEU A 94 -14.44 2.24 -6.43
CA LEU A 94 -15.81 2.62 -6.04
C LEU A 94 -16.10 2.27 -4.58
N ALA A 95 -15.70 1.07 -4.13
CA ALA A 95 -15.87 0.63 -2.75
C ALA A 95 -15.06 1.46 -1.75
N ASP A 96 -13.84 1.87 -2.11
CA ASP A 96 -13.01 2.75 -1.27
C ASP A 96 -13.62 4.16 -1.14
N ARG A 97 -14.28 4.64 -2.19
CA ARG A 97 -15.08 5.89 -2.19
C ARG A 97 -16.45 5.73 -1.52
N GLY A 98 -16.80 4.53 -1.03
CA GLY A 98 -18.11 4.23 -0.43
C GLY A 98 -19.28 4.31 -1.43
N VAL A 99 -19.01 4.27 -2.73
CA VAL A 99 -20.03 4.32 -3.79
C VAL A 99 -20.27 2.92 -4.33
N ASP A 100 -21.49 2.42 -4.20
CA ASP A 100 -21.92 1.24 -4.94
C ASP A 100 -22.42 1.62 -6.34
N CYS A 101 -22.34 0.69 -7.28
CA CYS A 101 -22.84 0.89 -8.64
C CYS A 101 -23.91 -0.16 -8.96
N ASP A 102 -25.12 0.11 -8.47
CA ASP A 102 -26.34 -0.63 -8.77
C ASP A 102 -26.78 -0.33 -10.21
N GLY A 103 -26.20 -1.05 -11.18
CA GLY A 103 -26.45 -0.84 -12.61
C GLY A 103 -25.23 -1.03 -13.53
N CYS A 104 -24.02 -1.08 -12.98
CA CYS A 104 -22.80 -1.32 -13.76
C CYS A 104 -22.74 -2.76 -14.30
N LEU A 105 -23.22 -2.98 -15.53
CA LEU A 105 -23.15 -4.27 -16.24
C LEU A 105 -21.86 -4.40 -17.06
N GLU A 106 -21.42 -3.31 -17.69
CA GLU A 106 -20.28 -3.30 -18.58
C GLU A 106 -19.10 -2.55 -17.98
N LYS A 107 -17.88 -2.88 -18.43
CA LYS A 107 -16.65 -2.21 -17.98
C LYS A 107 -16.72 -0.68 -18.17
N SER A 108 -17.32 -0.22 -19.27
CA SER A 108 -17.49 1.20 -19.58
C SER A 108 -18.33 1.93 -18.53
N ASP A 109 -19.32 1.26 -17.94
CA ASP A 109 -20.16 1.84 -16.89
C ASP A 109 -19.37 2.05 -15.58
N TYR A 110 -18.57 1.05 -15.19
CA TYR A 110 -17.65 1.18 -14.05
C TYR A 110 -16.62 2.31 -14.25
N VAL A 111 -16.13 2.48 -15.49
CA VAL A 111 -15.23 3.58 -15.85
C VAL A 111 -15.92 4.93 -15.73
N ALA A 112 -17.14 5.07 -16.26
CA ALA A 112 -17.92 6.30 -16.17
C ALA A 112 -18.23 6.66 -14.72
N ARG A 113 -18.61 5.67 -13.90
CA ARG A 113 -18.88 5.85 -12.47
C ARG A 113 -17.63 6.25 -11.68
N CYS A 114 -16.48 5.66 -11.99
CA CYS A 114 -15.20 6.08 -11.40
C CYS A 114 -14.84 7.52 -11.76
N LYS A 115 -15.05 7.96 -13.01
CA LYS A 115 -14.83 9.36 -13.39
C LYS A 115 -15.78 10.31 -12.67
N ALA A 116 -17.06 9.94 -12.57
CA ALA A 116 -18.06 10.77 -11.91
C ALA A 116 -17.81 10.94 -10.41
N THR A 117 -17.15 9.97 -9.76
CA THR A 117 -16.90 9.94 -8.30
C THR A 117 -15.48 10.35 -7.92
N GLU A 118 -14.68 10.84 -8.88
CA GLU A 118 -13.29 11.26 -8.65
C GLU A 118 -13.17 12.38 -7.61
N HIS A 119 -14.20 13.20 -7.45
CA HIS A 119 -14.25 14.29 -6.49
C HIS A 119 -14.57 13.84 -5.04
N LEU A 120 -15.00 12.59 -4.82
CA LEU A 120 -15.37 12.05 -3.50
C LEU A 120 -14.18 11.45 -2.74
N GLU A 121 -12.96 11.61 -3.26
CA GLU A 121 -11.76 11.09 -2.63
C GLU A 121 -11.42 11.89 -1.35
N LEU A 122 -11.47 11.21 -0.20
CA LEU A 122 -10.95 11.71 1.09
C LEU A 122 -9.42 11.74 1.11
#